data_AF-A0A5D2RMF1-F1
#
_entry.id   AF-A0A5D2RMF1-F1
#
_cell.length_a   1.000
_cell.length_b   1.000
_cell.length_c   1.000
_cell.angle_alpha   90.00
_cell.angle_beta   90.00
_cell.angle_gamma   90.00
#
_symmetry.space_group_name_H-M   'P 1'
#
loop_
_entity.id
_entity.type
_entity.pdbx_description
1 polymer ?
#
loop_
_entity_poly.entity_id
_entity_poly.type
_entity_poly.pdbx_seq_one_letter_code
_entity_poly.pdbx_strand_id
1 'polypeptide(L)'
;MKISTDVKTGRKVQTRSWKSLDDPSDGNFFQGIEPFSIPEGVVWNNNQIYSRTGPWNGRIYIGLINVNRVYFDGFYVVADDVEKTYYETYEYSTDSRLIYYELESDGRFVERIWDAGKGDWITGYSSYRTDCDVYGKCGAFGICDSTKRPICSCLKGFKPRNIEEWSQGNWSSGCFRTTPLHCQRDNNNGSEVGQGDDGFLKLKKTKVPAFPDQSSITNGECKDQCMKNCSCVAYAYDAGIGCMLWSGDLIDVQKFSTRGVDLYIRLPSSELDTGKHTKVIVITTVISGMLVIIIISALFVSRRMGQQRGRNKRRTQIKHKFHSENIGESSIGVKLQQLPLFKFEELATATNNFHPEKKEH
;
A
#
# COMPACT_ATOMS: atom_id res chain seq x y z
N MET A 1 -32.59 3.19 20.94
CA MET A 1 -32.09 4.47 21.48
C MET A 1 -31.64 5.34 20.31
N LYS A 2 -31.85 6.66 20.34
CA LYS A 2 -31.37 7.59 19.31
C LYS A 2 -30.39 8.59 19.93
N ILE A 3 -29.16 8.60 19.46
CA ILE A 3 -28.18 9.67 19.70
C ILE A 3 -28.41 10.70 18.59
N SER A 4 -28.48 11.99 18.91
CA SER A 4 -28.86 12.98 17.90
C SER A 4 -28.24 14.35 18.12
N THR A 5 -28.14 15.09 17.02
CA THR A 5 -27.76 16.51 17.00
C THR A 5 -28.71 17.24 16.07
N ASP A 6 -29.47 18.17 16.61
CA ASP A 6 -30.30 19.12 15.87
C ASP A 6 -29.48 20.38 15.59
N VAL A 7 -29.19 20.64 14.32
CA VAL A 7 -28.35 21.77 13.90
C VAL A 7 -29.06 23.12 14.06
N LYS A 8 -30.39 23.16 13.95
CA LYS A 8 -31.16 24.40 14.06
C LYS A 8 -31.26 24.87 15.50
N THR A 9 -31.57 23.95 16.41
CA THR A 9 -31.80 24.27 17.82
C THR A 9 -30.56 24.12 18.69
N GLY A 10 -29.53 23.43 18.18
CA GLY A 10 -28.31 23.09 18.92
C GLY A 10 -28.52 22.00 19.99
N ARG A 11 -29.71 21.39 20.05
CA ARG A 11 -30.01 20.32 21.01
C ARG A 11 -29.29 19.04 20.62
N LYS A 12 -28.65 18.42 21.62
CA LYS A 12 -27.92 17.15 21.46
C LYS A 12 -28.45 16.10 22.43
N VAL A 13 -28.58 14.86 21.96
CA VAL A 13 -28.76 13.66 22.77
C VAL A 13 -27.47 12.87 22.70
N GLN A 14 -26.80 12.72 23.83
CA GLN A 14 -25.45 12.17 23.93
C GLN A 14 -25.40 11.09 25.02
N THR A 15 -24.44 10.17 24.89
CA THR A 15 -24.09 9.27 25.98
C THR A 15 -23.00 9.92 26.82
N ARG A 16 -23.02 9.67 28.13
CA ARG A 16 -22.00 10.13 29.08
C ARG A 16 -21.44 8.94 29.82
N SER A 17 -20.13 8.92 30.01
CA SER A 17 -19.49 7.85 30.77
C SER A 17 -19.81 7.99 32.24
N TRP A 18 -19.76 6.87 32.96
CA TRP A 18 -19.61 6.93 34.40
C TRP A 18 -18.26 7.54 34.76
N LYS A 19 -18.16 8.07 35.98
CA LYS A 19 -16.91 8.60 36.51
C LYS A 19 -15.90 7.49 36.80
N SER A 20 -16.39 6.34 37.27
CA SER A 20 -15.60 5.11 37.41
C SER A 20 -16.53 3.88 37.37
N LEU A 21 -15.97 2.68 37.40
CA LEU A 21 -16.74 1.43 37.43
C LEU A 21 -17.73 1.36 38.62
N ASP A 22 -17.37 1.96 39.76
CA ASP A 22 -18.18 1.91 40.99
C ASP A 22 -18.94 3.23 41.27
N ASP A 23 -18.75 4.26 40.43
CA ASP A 23 -19.34 5.59 40.61
C ASP A 23 -20.14 6.00 39.35
N PRO A 24 -21.48 5.84 39.36
CA PRO A 24 -22.33 6.14 38.21
C PRO A 24 -22.57 7.63 37.99
N SER A 25 -21.96 8.51 38.79
CA SER A 25 -22.02 9.95 38.53
C SER A 25 -21.33 10.31 37.20
N ASP A 26 -21.66 11.50 36.71
CA ASP A 26 -21.18 12.02 35.43
C ASP A 26 -19.65 12.02 35.34
N GLY A 27 -19.13 11.23 34.40
CA GLY A 27 -17.72 11.22 34.03
C GLY A 27 -17.36 12.33 33.02
N ASN A 28 -16.07 12.36 32.68
CA ASN A 28 -15.49 13.38 31.79
C ASN A 28 -15.76 13.10 30.31
N PHE A 29 -16.04 11.85 29.95
CA PHE A 29 -16.24 11.46 28.57
C PHE A 29 -17.71 11.51 28.18
N PHE A 30 -17.97 12.00 26.97
CA PHE A 30 -19.29 11.91 26.35
C PHE A 30 -19.14 11.61 24.87
N GLN A 31 -20.15 10.97 24.29
CA GLN A 31 -20.16 10.54 22.89
C GLN A 31 -21.45 11.01 22.21
N GLY A 32 -21.31 11.34 20.93
CA GLY A 32 -22.39 11.86 20.12
C GLY A 32 -21.98 12.05 18.66
N ILE A 33 -22.91 12.58 17.87
CA ILE A 33 -22.69 12.89 16.45
C ILE A 33 -22.34 14.37 16.32
N GLU A 34 -21.26 14.67 15.62
CA GLU A 34 -20.95 16.05 15.23
C GLU A 34 -21.15 16.22 13.72
N PRO A 35 -22.09 17.07 13.29
CA PRO A 35 -22.28 17.41 11.89
C PRO A 35 -21.25 18.46 11.46
N PHE A 36 -20.01 18.03 11.24
CA PHE A 36 -19.03 18.82 10.51
C PHE A 36 -19.51 19.04 9.05
N SER A 37 -18.60 19.18 8.08
CA SER A 37 -18.97 19.08 6.66
C SER A 37 -19.62 17.74 6.32
N ILE A 38 -19.16 16.66 6.96
CA ILE A 38 -19.71 15.31 6.88
C ILE A 38 -19.89 14.82 8.31
N PRO A 39 -21.04 14.22 8.68
CA PRO A 39 -21.27 13.72 10.03
C PRO A 39 -20.23 12.70 10.47
N GLU A 40 -19.70 12.89 11.67
CA GLU A 40 -18.80 11.94 12.35
C GLU A 40 -19.34 11.61 13.74
N GLY A 41 -19.09 10.37 14.20
CA GLY A 41 -19.21 10.03 15.60
C GLY A 41 -17.97 10.51 16.35
N VAL A 42 -18.16 11.19 17.47
CA VAL A 42 -17.08 11.82 18.23
C VAL A 42 -17.23 11.45 19.70
N VAL A 43 -16.08 11.18 20.33
CA VAL A 43 -15.96 11.14 21.78
C VAL A 43 -15.15 12.34 22.21
N TRP A 44 -15.66 13.03 23.21
CA TRP A 44 -14.98 14.15 23.84
C TRP A 44 -14.51 13.75 25.23
N ASN A 45 -13.38 14.32 25.65
CA ASN A 45 -12.94 14.35 27.03
C ASN A 45 -13.04 15.80 27.49
N ASN A 46 -14.02 16.11 28.34
CA ASN A 46 -14.42 17.48 28.61
C ASN A 46 -14.70 18.22 27.29
N ASN A 47 -14.06 19.35 27.03
CA ASN A 47 -14.33 20.17 25.85
C ASN A 47 -13.39 19.88 24.66
N GLN A 48 -12.61 18.79 24.71
CA GLN A 48 -11.65 18.44 23.65
C GLN A 48 -12.06 17.14 22.97
N ILE A 49 -11.89 17.09 21.64
CA ILE A 49 -12.07 15.85 20.88
C ILE A 49 -11.02 14.85 21.36
N TYR A 50 -11.49 13.74 21.91
CA TYR A 50 -10.63 12.64 22.33
C TYR A 50 -10.39 11.67 21.18
N SER A 51 -11.41 11.43 20.36
CA SER A 51 -11.35 10.49 19.25
C SER A 51 -12.53 10.67 18.32
N ARG A 52 -12.34 10.27 17.05
CA ARG A 52 -13.37 10.38 15.99
C ARG A 52 -13.47 9.09 15.19
N THR A 53 -14.68 8.75 14.77
CA THR A 53 -14.97 7.58 13.93
C THR A 53 -14.59 7.79 12.46
N GLY A 54 -14.35 9.04 12.04
CA GLY A 54 -14.20 9.39 10.64
C GLY A 54 -15.55 9.63 9.95
N PRO A 55 -15.56 10.20 8.73
CA PRO A 55 -16.78 10.49 7.98
C PRO A 55 -17.71 9.29 7.79
N TRP A 56 -19.02 9.53 7.89
CA TRP A 56 -20.06 8.56 7.52
C TRP A 56 -20.26 8.52 6.00
N ASN A 57 -20.21 7.33 5.40
CA ASN A 57 -20.39 7.17 3.94
C ASN A 57 -21.77 6.62 3.52
N GLY A 58 -22.77 6.71 4.38
CA GLY A 58 -24.09 6.12 4.13
C GLY A 58 -24.18 4.63 4.50
N ARG A 59 -23.06 3.97 4.82
CA ARG A 59 -23.02 2.56 5.23
C ARG A 59 -22.20 2.30 6.48
N ILE A 60 -21.04 2.93 6.59
CA ILE A 60 -20.12 2.81 7.71
C ILE A 60 -19.43 4.14 7.97
N TYR A 61 -18.90 4.31 9.18
CA TYR A 61 -17.87 5.32 9.43
C TYR A 61 -16.54 4.82 8.85
N ILE A 62 -15.95 5.57 7.94
CA ILE A 62 -14.78 5.09 7.16
C ILE A 62 -13.49 4.98 7.98
N GLY A 63 -13.45 5.59 9.17
CA GLY A 63 -12.34 5.45 10.12
C GLY A 63 -12.47 4.23 11.04
N LEU A 64 -13.55 3.45 10.95
CA LEU A 64 -13.75 2.23 11.74
C LEU A 64 -13.56 0.98 10.88
N ILE A 65 -12.37 0.38 10.91
CA ILE A 65 -12.03 -0.76 10.04
C ILE A 65 -12.54 -2.14 10.53
N ASN A 66 -12.94 -2.24 11.81
CA ASN A 66 -13.27 -3.51 12.46
C ASN A 66 -14.78 -3.77 12.62
N VAL A 67 -15.64 -2.84 12.20
CA VAL A 67 -17.09 -3.06 12.17
C VAL A 67 -17.45 -3.75 10.86
N ASN A 68 -17.44 -5.08 10.87
CA ASN A 68 -17.84 -5.90 9.73
C ASN A 68 -19.35 -6.11 9.77
N ARG A 69 -20.10 -5.01 9.71
CA ARG A 69 -21.54 -5.01 9.88
C ARG A 69 -22.22 -4.79 8.53
N VAL A 70 -22.71 -5.90 7.98
CA VAL A 70 -23.44 -5.96 6.72
C VAL A 70 -24.84 -5.41 6.97
N TYR A 71 -25.17 -4.23 6.42
CA TYR A 71 -26.48 -3.64 6.06
C TYR A 71 -27.72 -3.77 6.99
N PHE A 72 -27.76 -4.65 7.98
CA PHE A 72 -28.94 -5.08 8.75
C PHE A 72 -28.69 -5.25 10.26
N ASP A 73 -27.46 -5.06 10.74
CA ASP A 73 -27.10 -5.11 12.16
C ASP A 73 -26.09 -4.00 12.39
N GLY A 74 -26.44 -2.85 12.98
CA GLY A 74 -25.47 -1.77 13.23
C GLY A 74 -26.05 -0.38 13.33
N PHE A 75 -25.16 0.59 13.54
CA PHE A 75 -25.53 2.00 13.53
C PHE A 75 -25.79 2.47 12.11
N TYR A 76 -26.85 3.26 11.92
CA TYR A 76 -27.06 4.05 10.73
C TYR A 76 -27.28 5.51 11.12
N VAL A 77 -26.76 6.41 10.30
CA VAL A 77 -26.98 7.85 10.44
C VAL A 77 -28.07 8.27 9.48
N VAL A 78 -29.13 8.87 10.01
CA VAL A 78 -30.18 9.51 9.21
C VAL A 78 -29.98 11.02 9.30
N ALA A 79 -30.02 11.66 8.14
CA ALA A 79 -30.17 13.10 8.02
C ALA A 79 -31.65 13.38 7.73
N ASP A 80 -32.32 14.04 8.67
CA ASP A 80 -33.60 14.69 8.40
C ASP A 80 -33.30 16.08 7.84
N ASP A 81 -33.34 16.23 6.51
CA ASP A 81 -33.02 17.49 5.84
C ASP A 81 -34.05 18.60 6.13
N VAL A 82 -35.28 18.24 6.53
CA VAL A 82 -36.32 19.20 6.89
C VAL A 82 -35.96 19.84 8.22
N GLU A 83 -35.54 19.05 9.20
CA GLU A 83 -35.13 19.53 10.53
C GLU A 83 -33.63 19.77 10.70
N LYS A 84 -32.81 19.47 9.69
CA LYS A 84 -31.35 19.41 9.77
C LYS A 84 -30.88 18.65 11.02
N THR A 85 -31.55 17.55 11.32
CA THR A 85 -31.25 16.72 12.48
C THR A 85 -30.53 15.46 12.02
N TYR A 86 -29.38 15.20 12.62
CA TYR A 86 -28.65 13.96 12.44
C TYR A 86 -28.93 13.07 13.62
N TYR A 87 -29.33 11.82 13.37
CA TYR A 87 -29.42 10.84 14.44
C TYR A 87 -28.79 9.50 14.07
N GLU A 88 -28.15 8.92 15.06
CA GLU A 88 -27.52 7.61 15.07
C GLU A 88 -28.38 6.70 15.93
N THR A 89 -28.79 5.61 15.33
CA THR A 89 -29.56 4.57 16.00
C THR A 89 -29.11 3.23 15.46
N TYR A 90 -29.40 2.18 16.21
CA TYR A 90 -29.18 0.82 15.77
C TYR A 90 -30.50 0.06 15.81
N GLU A 91 -30.64 -0.85 14.87
CA GLU A 91 -31.70 -1.85 14.82
C GLU A 91 -31.03 -3.19 14.51
N TYR A 92 -31.54 -4.25 15.11
CA TYR A 92 -31.01 -5.60 14.91
C TYR A 92 -32.08 -6.45 14.23
N SER A 93 -31.64 -7.26 13.28
CA SER A 93 -32.51 -8.12 12.48
C SER A 93 -33.16 -9.28 13.26
N THR A 94 -32.74 -9.51 14.51
CA THR A 94 -33.23 -10.62 15.34
C THR A 94 -33.45 -10.19 16.79
N ASP A 95 -34.66 -10.44 17.32
CA ASP A 95 -35.05 -10.16 18.72
C ASP A 95 -34.32 -11.06 19.75
N SER A 96 -33.54 -12.05 19.30
CA SER A 96 -32.87 -13.01 20.17
C SER A 96 -31.53 -12.51 20.75
N ARG A 97 -31.01 -11.37 20.29
CA ARG A 97 -29.72 -10.83 20.74
C ARG A 97 -29.93 -9.68 21.72
N LEU A 98 -29.61 -9.93 23.00
CA LEU A 98 -29.51 -8.87 24.00
C LEU A 98 -28.17 -8.14 23.82
N ILE A 99 -28.26 -6.88 23.40
CA ILE A 99 -27.11 -6.02 23.12
C ILE A 99 -27.36 -4.63 23.69
N TYR A 100 -26.36 -4.05 24.32
CA TYR A 100 -26.33 -2.63 24.62
C TYR A 100 -24.96 -2.03 24.30
N TYR A 101 -24.93 -0.71 24.26
CA TYR A 101 -23.70 0.06 24.10
C TYR A 101 -23.48 0.92 25.34
N GLU A 102 -22.23 1.03 25.74
CA GLU A 102 -21.84 1.90 26.84
C GLU A 102 -20.56 2.66 26.50
N LEU A 103 -20.44 3.84 27.10
CA LEU A 103 -19.21 4.62 27.09
C LEU A 103 -18.50 4.38 28.43
N GLU A 104 -17.40 3.65 28.39
CA GLU A 104 -16.61 3.35 29.59
C GLU A 104 -15.92 4.62 30.11
N SER A 105 -15.51 4.60 31.39
CA SER A 105 -14.89 5.75 32.08
C SER A 105 -13.54 6.20 31.50
N ASP A 106 -12.94 5.38 30.63
CA ASP A 106 -11.71 5.69 29.88
C ASP A 106 -11.96 6.21 28.45
N GLY A 107 -13.24 6.44 28.10
CA GLY A 107 -13.66 6.97 26.80
C GLY A 107 -13.82 5.92 25.71
N ARG A 108 -13.71 4.61 26.02
CA ARG A 108 -14.00 3.55 25.04
C ARG A 108 -15.50 3.36 24.88
N PHE A 109 -15.99 3.46 23.64
CA PHE A 109 -17.36 3.10 23.30
C PHE A 109 -17.42 1.63 22.96
N VAL A 110 -18.19 0.87 23.73
CA VAL A 110 -18.15 -0.59 23.73
C VAL A 110 -19.52 -1.18 23.50
N GLU A 111 -19.58 -2.20 22.65
CA GLU A 111 -20.73 -3.08 22.50
C GLU A 111 -20.62 -4.25 23.47
N ARG A 112 -21.70 -4.47 24.23
CA ARG A 112 -21.87 -5.61 25.12
C ARG A 112 -22.93 -6.53 24.57
N ILE A 113 -22.59 -7.81 24.48
CA ILE A 113 -23.46 -8.86 23.95
C ILE A 113 -23.66 -9.89 25.06
N TRP A 114 -24.89 -10.29 25.32
CA TRP A 114 -25.18 -11.35 26.28
C TRP A 114 -24.79 -12.71 25.72
N ASP A 115 -23.89 -13.43 26.40
CA ASP A 115 -23.53 -14.81 26.10
C ASP A 115 -24.34 -15.74 27.01
N ALA A 116 -25.42 -16.32 26.47
CA ALA A 116 -26.29 -17.22 27.23
C ALA A 116 -25.58 -18.50 27.71
N GLY A 117 -24.51 -18.93 27.03
CA GLY A 117 -23.73 -20.10 27.43
C GLY A 117 -22.85 -19.81 28.66
N LYS A 118 -22.41 -18.57 28.83
CA LYS A 118 -21.65 -18.11 30.01
C LYS A 118 -22.51 -17.50 31.11
N GLY A 119 -23.71 -17.04 30.77
CA GLY A 119 -24.56 -16.26 31.68
C GLY A 119 -23.94 -14.90 32.01
N ASP A 120 -23.20 -14.31 31.07
CA ASP A 120 -22.47 -13.05 31.29
C ASP A 120 -22.40 -12.19 30.01
N TRP A 121 -22.12 -10.91 30.19
CA TRP A 121 -21.89 -9.95 29.11
C TRP A 121 -20.48 -10.06 28.58
N ILE A 122 -20.34 -10.25 27.27
CA ILE A 122 -19.05 -10.25 26.59
C ILE A 122 -18.88 -8.99 25.74
N THR A 123 -17.63 -8.62 25.49
CA THR A 123 -17.29 -7.50 24.61
C THR A 123 -17.36 -7.94 23.15
N GLY A 124 -18.28 -7.35 22.39
CA GLY A 124 -18.37 -7.58 20.94
C GLY A 124 -17.41 -6.69 20.15
N TYR A 125 -17.63 -5.38 20.26
CA TYR A 125 -16.89 -4.34 19.55
C TYR A 125 -16.42 -3.26 20.52
N SER A 126 -15.26 -2.65 20.25
CA SER A 126 -14.77 -1.47 20.96
C SER A 126 -14.18 -0.48 19.96
N SER A 127 -14.56 0.79 20.07
CA SER A 127 -14.20 1.85 19.11
C SER A 127 -12.71 2.14 19.03
N TYR A 128 -11.96 1.98 20.13
CA TYR A 128 -10.57 2.42 20.25
C TYR A 128 -9.71 1.34 20.89
N ARG A 129 -8.73 0.84 20.14
CA ARG A 129 -7.88 -0.31 20.53
C ARG A 129 -6.41 0.05 20.61
N THR A 130 -6.01 1.18 20.03
CA THR A 130 -4.61 1.58 19.90
C THR A 130 -4.41 3.07 20.17
N ASP A 131 -3.20 3.44 20.55
CA ASP A 131 -2.80 4.85 20.71
C ASP A 131 -3.05 5.71 19.47
N CYS A 132 -3.13 5.12 18.28
CA CYS A 132 -3.42 5.82 17.03
C CYS A 132 -4.88 6.28 16.92
N ASP A 133 -5.77 5.77 17.77
CA ASP A 133 -7.17 6.14 17.74
C ASP A 133 -7.46 7.44 18.53
N VAL A 134 -6.49 7.86 19.37
CA VAL A 134 -6.50 9.16 20.05
C VAL A 134 -6.33 10.27 19.02
N TYR A 135 -7.26 11.22 19.05
CA TYR A 135 -7.33 12.31 18.10
C TYR A 135 -6.00 13.10 18.05
N GLY A 136 -5.44 13.18 16.84
CA GLY A 136 -4.25 14.00 16.59
C GLY A 136 -2.98 13.45 17.23
N LYS A 137 -2.91 12.14 17.53
CA LYS A 137 -1.75 11.50 18.20
C LYS A 137 -0.39 11.85 17.61
N CYS A 138 -0.30 11.99 16.28
CA CYS A 138 0.94 12.30 15.56
C CYS A 138 1.08 13.76 15.12
N GLY A 139 0.18 14.65 15.58
CA GLY A 139 0.17 16.07 15.20
C GLY A 139 -0.17 16.32 13.72
N ALA A 140 -0.05 17.59 13.32
CA ALA A 140 -0.27 18.03 11.94
C ALA A 140 0.73 17.39 10.97
N PHE A 141 0.25 16.92 9.81
CA PHE A 141 1.02 16.23 8.78
C PHE A 141 1.82 15.01 9.26
N GLY A 142 1.46 14.45 10.43
CA GLY A 142 1.91 13.16 10.91
C GLY A 142 0.93 12.05 10.53
N ILE A 143 1.45 10.84 10.39
CA ILE A 143 0.65 9.62 10.18
C ILE A 143 0.95 8.60 11.27
N CYS A 144 -0.11 8.05 11.87
CA CYS A 144 -0.02 7.00 12.88
C CYS A 144 -0.12 5.61 12.25
N ASP A 145 0.76 4.70 12.63
CA ASP A 145 0.76 3.29 12.23
C ASP A 145 1.05 2.44 13.46
N SER A 146 0.00 1.81 14.01
CA SER A 146 0.10 1.01 15.23
C SER A 146 0.99 -0.23 15.08
N THR A 147 1.31 -0.63 13.86
CA THR A 147 2.20 -1.75 13.54
C THR A 147 3.68 -1.38 13.57
N LYS A 148 4.02 -0.09 13.63
CA LYS A 148 5.40 0.42 13.61
C LYS A 148 5.86 0.89 14.98
N ARG A 149 7.19 0.99 15.14
CA ARG A 149 7.84 1.62 16.29
C ARG A 149 8.96 2.53 15.75
N PRO A 150 8.90 3.86 15.95
CA PRO A 150 7.81 4.62 16.57
C PRO A 150 6.47 4.50 15.80
N ILE A 151 5.34 4.69 16.49
CA ILE A 151 4.00 4.62 15.87
C ILE A 151 3.72 5.83 14.97
N CYS A 152 4.37 6.96 15.22
CA CYS A 152 4.21 8.18 14.44
C CYS A 152 5.39 8.39 13.48
N SER A 153 5.07 8.86 12.28
CA SER A 153 6.04 9.30 11.27
C SER A 153 5.48 10.51 10.52
N CYS A 154 6.35 11.36 9.99
CA CYS A 154 5.89 12.43 9.10
C CYS A 154 5.46 11.84 7.75
N LEU A 155 4.46 12.47 7.13
CA LEU A 155 4.10 12.19 5.73
C LEU A 155 5.32 12.46 4.82
N LYS A 156 5.45 11.74 3.70
CA LYS A 156 6.55 11.96 2.75
C LYS A 156 6.51 13.41 2.24
N GLY A 157 7.67 14.08 2.20
CA GLY A 157 7.80 15.51 1.88
C GLY A 157 7.62 16.44 3.09
N PHE A 158 7.57 15.89 4.30
CA PHE A 158 7.45 16.61 5.55
C PHE A 158 8.53 16.16 6.55
N LYS A 159 8.91 17.05 7.47
CA LYS A 159 9.86 16.78 8.56
C LYS A 159 9.29 17.21 9.92
N PRO A 160 9.75 16.60 11.03
CA PRO A 160 9.35 17.01 12.38
C PRO A 160 9.57 18.50 12.61
N ARG A 161 8.60 19.22 13.20
CA ARG A 161 8.79 20.63 13.59
C ARG A 161 9.81 20.79 14.72
N ASN A 162 9.80 19.85 15.65
CA ASN A 162 10.72 19.77 16.78
C ASN A 162 11.29 18.35 16.81
N ILE A 163 12.57 18.20 16.50
CA ILE A 163 13.19 16.87 16.36
C ILE A 163 13.50 16.25 17.72
N GLU A 164 13.81 17.09 18.71
CA GLU A 164 14.07 16.69 20.08
C GLU A 164 12.80 16.08 20.71
N GLU A 165 11.66 16.76 20.63
CA GLU A 165 10.36 16.24 21.08
C GLU A 165 10.00 14.92 20.39
N TRP A 166 10.14 14.87 19.06
CA TRP A 166 9.83 13.68 18.27
C TRP A 166 10.70 12.47 18.65
N SER A 167 11.98 12.71 18.95
CA SER A 167 12.91 11.66 19.39
C SER A 167 12.55 11.08 20.76
N GLN A 168 11.84 11.84 21.58
CA GLN A 168 11.38 11.45 22.91
C GLN A 168 9.95 10.86 22.91
N GLY A 169 9.32 10.75 21.75
CA GLY A 169 7.95 10.23 21.62
C GLY A 169 6.85 11.28 21.85
N ASN A 170 7.20 12.57 21.89
CA ASN A 170 6.24 13.66 21.86
C ASN A 170 6.07 14.14 20.40
N TRP A 171 4.93 13.81 19.78
CA TRP A 171 4.64 14.15 18.39
C TRP A 171 3.66 15.32 18.24
N SER A 172 3.30 16.00 19.34
CA SER A 172 2.27 17.05 19.36
C SER A 172 2.55 18.22 18.42
N SER A 173 3.82 18.62 18.29
CA SER A 173 4.28 19.65 17.34
C SER A 173 4.08 19.24 15.86
N GLY A 174 3.85 17.97 15.57
CA GLY A 174 3.64 17.47 14.22
C GLY A 174 4.83 17.72 13.30
N CYS A 175 4.53 17.89 12.02
CA CYS A 175 5.48 18.03 10.93
C CYS A 175 5.21 19.31 10.14
N PHE A 176 6.21 19.74 9.36
CA PHE A 176 6.09 20.85 8.41
C PHE A 176 6.58 20.41 7.03
N ARG A 177 6.04 21.06 6.00
CA ARG A 177 6.40 20.81 4.60
C ARG A 177 7.82 21.32 4.33
N THR A 178 8.66 20.50 3.71
CA THR A 178 10.05 20.89 3.41
C THR A 178 10.17 21.74 2.16
N THR A 179 9.41 21.39 1.12
CA THR A 179 9.50 22.01 -0.21
C THR A 179 8.15 22.67 -0.55
N PRO A 180 8.13 23.98 -0.86
CA PRO A 180 6.89 24.70 -1.16
C PRO A 180 6.23 24.18 -2.44
N LEU A 181 4.90 24.28 -2.48
CA LEU A 181 4.11 23.95 -3.66
C LEU A 181 4.36 24.96 -4.79
N HIS A 182 4.05 24.58 -6.03
CA HIS A 182 4.24 25.43 -7.21
C HIS A 182 3.55 26.79 -7.07
N CYS A 183 2.27 26.83 -6.68
CA CYS A 183 1.53 28.08 -6.47
C CYS A 183 2.18 29.00 -5.42
N GLN A 184 2.88 28.44 -4.43
CA GLN A 184 3.55 29.23 -3.38
C GLN A 184 4.88 29.81 -3.89
N ARG A 185 5.51 29.16 -4.88
CA ARG A 185 6.72 29.66 -5.53
C ARG A 185 6.42 30.79 -6.49
N ASP A 186 5.37 30.66 -7.30
CA ASP A 186 5.00 31.66 -8.32
C ASP A 186 4.63 33.03 -7.72
N ASN A 187 4.05 33.02 -6.51
CA ASN A 187 3.74 34.26 -5.80
C ASN A 187 4.97 34.97 -5.22
N ASN A 188 6.08 34.26 -5.02
CA ASN A 188 7.25 34.77 -4.31
C ASN A 188 8.45 35.08 -5.21
N ASN A 189 8.58 34.46 -6.39
CA ASN A 189 9.62 34.77 -7.38
C ASN A 189 9.12 34.43 -8.78
N GLY A 190 9.22 35.39 -9.70
CA GLY A 190 8.89 35.17 -11.11
C GLY A 190 9.62 33.96 -11.67
N SER A 191 8.84 32.92 -11.98
CA SER A 191 9.14 31.81 -12.89
C SER A 191 10.63 31.47 -13.11
N GLU A 192 11.25 30.86 -12.10
CA GLU A 192 12.47 30.08 -12.33
C GLU A 192 12.11 28.81 -13.13
N VAL A 193 12.44 28.84 -14.41
CA VAL A 193 12.29 27.75 -15.38
C VAL A 193 13.15 26.56 -14.91
N GLY A 194 12.52 25.55 -14.29
CA GLY A 194 13.21 24.29 -13.96
C GLY A 194 12.55 23.37 -12.92
N GLN A 195 11.65 23.88 -12.07
CA GLN A 195 10.98 23.06 -11.05
C GLN A 195 9.51 22.84 -11.44
N GLY A 196 9.22 21.69 -12.08
CA GLY A 196 7.92 21.32 -12.64
C GLY A 196 6.72 21.35 -11.67
N ASP A 197 5.54 21.10 -12.22
CA ASP A 197 4.22 21.21 -11.56
C ASP A 197 4.11 20.40 -10.25
N ASP A 198 3.10 20.70 -9.45
CA ASP A 198 2.73 19.81 -8.34
C ASP A 198 2.13 18.49 -8.84
N GLY A 199 2.19 17.46 -8.00
CA GLY A 199 1.44 16.23 -8.20
C GLY A 199 0.97 15.63 -6.88
N PHE A 200 0.51 14.38 -6.91
CA PHE A 200 -0.04 13.72 -5.73
C PHE A 200 0.64 12.40 -5.42
N LEU A 201 0.97 12.23 -4.14
CA LEU A 201 1.36 10.95 -3.57
C LEU A 201 0.13 10.23 -3.04
N LYS A 202 -0.10 9.01 -3.54
CA LYS A 202 -1.19 8.15 -3.08
C LYS A 202 -0.77 7.35 -1.83
N LEU A 203 -1.41 7.62 -0.70
CA LEU A 203 -1.36 6.82 0.51
C LEU A 203 -2.56 5.90 0.59
N LYS A 204 -2.31 4.60 0.52
CA LYS A 204 -3.39 3.60 0.54
C LYS A 204 -3.92 3.35 1.95
N LYS A 205 -5.18 2.93 2.07
CA LYS A 205 -5.73 2.37 3.33
C LYS A 205 -5.52 3.29 4.54
N THR A 206 -6.11 4.47 4.50
CA THR A 206 -5.97 5.47 5.56
C THR A 206 -7.30 5.79 6.22
N LYS A 207 -7.25 6.15 7.50
CA LYS A 207 -8.22 7.06 8.09
C LYS A 207 -7.93 8.44 7.50
N VAL A 208 -8.91 9.00 6.81
CA VAL A 208 -8.75 10.33 6.22
C VAL A 208 -8.58 11.39 7.31
N PRO A 209 -7.86 12.49 7.05
CA PRO A 209 -7.69 13.57 8.02
C PRO A 209 -9.03 14.17 8.47
N ALA A 210 -9.01 14.82 9.63
CA ALA A 210 -10.19 15.51 10.14
C ALA A 210 -10.61 16.68 9.24
N PHE A 211 -11.89 17.05 9.30
CA PHE A 211 -12.45 18.25 8.69
C PHE A 211 -12.23 18.40 7.16
N PRO A 212 -12.61 17.40 6.35
CA PRO A 212 -12.61 17.58 4.89
C PRO A 212 -13.63 18.64 4.45
N ASP A 213 -13.37 19.36 3.37
CA ASP A 213 -14.41 20.05 2.61
C ASP A 213 -15.06 19.03 1.65
N GLN A 214 -16.37 18.82 1.77
CA GLN A 214 -17.12 17.91 0.90
C GLN A 214 -17.49 18.61 -0.41
N SER A 215 -17.31 17.91 -1.53
CA SER A 215 -17.75 18.35 -2.86
C SER A 215 -18.49 17.21 -3.56
N SER A 216 -19.65 17.51 -4.16
CA SER A 216 -20.53 16.55 -4.84
C SER A 216 -20.01 16.08 -6.21
N ILE A 217 -18.77 16.44 -6.55
CA ILE A 217 -18.09 16.17 -7.80
C ILE A 217 -17.68 14.69 -7.90
N THR A 218 -17.59 14.17 -9.14
CA THR A 218 -17.25 12.75 -9.38
C THR A 218 -15.76 12.45 -9.16
N ASN A 219 -15.40 11.18 -8.98
CA ASN A 219 -14.03 10.73 -8.65
C ASN A 219 -12.93 11.31 -9.56
N GLY A 220 -13.17 11.36 -10.87
CA GLY A 220 -12.17 11.81 -11.84
C GLY A 220 -11.78 13.28 -11.68
N GLU A 221 -12.68 14.09 -11.12
CA GLU A 221 -12.59 15.54 -11.07
C GLU A 221 -12.03 16.05 -9.72
N CYS A 222 -11.99 15.21 -8.67
CA CYS A 222 -11.39 15.56 -7.37
C CYS A 222 -9.96 16.06 -7.49
N LYS A 223 -9.16 15.35 -8.29
CA LYS A 223 -7.77 15.69 -8.54
C LYS A 223 -7.66 17.07 -9.18
N ASP A 224 -8.47 17.33 -10.20
CA ASP A 224 -8.44 18.56 -10.96
C ASP A 224 -8.93 19.75 -10.12
N GLN A 225 -9.96 19.54 -9.30
CA GLN A 225 -10.45 20.54 -8.34
C GLN A 225 -9.36 20.91 -7.33
N CYS A 226 -8.67 19.92 -6.77
CA CYS A 226 -7.56 20.17 -5.87
C CYS A 226 -6.37 20.84 -6.58
N MET A 227 -6.02 20.43 -7.81
CA MET A 227 -4.92 21.07 -8.56
C MET A 227 -5.17 22.55 -8.84
N LYS A 228 -6.40 22.90 -9.26
CA LYS A 228 -6.81 24.29 -9.55
C LYS A 228 -6.88 25.16 -8.29
N ASN A 229 -7.12 24.56 -7.13
CA ASN A 229 -7.13 25.27 -5.86
C ASN A 229 -5.74 25.26 -5.21
N CYS A 230 -5.03 26.39 -5.26
CA CYS A 230 -3.68 26.51 -4.69
C CYS A 230 -3.61 26.30 -3.17
N SER A 231 -4.72 26.43 -2.45
CA SER A 231 -4.79 26.13 -1.01
C SER A 231 -4.95 24.64 -0.74
N CYS A 232 -5.41 23.85 -1.72
CA CYS A 232 -5.64 22.42 -1.52
C CYS A 232 -4.33 21.67 -1.34
N VAL A 233 -4.20 20.96 -0.22
CA VAL A 233 -3.02 20.17 0.15
C VAL A 233 -3.23 18.66 0.06
N ALA A 234 -4.48 18.19 0.04
CA ALA A 234 -4.80 16.78 -0.15
C ALA A 234 -6.25 16.60 -0.64
N TYR A 235 -6.52 15.43 -1.21
CA TYR A 235 -7.88 14.98 -1.50
C TYR A 235 -8.05 13.48 -1.26
N ALA A 236 -9.30 13.04 -1.16
CA ALA A 236 -9.70 11.65 -1.10
C ALA A 236 -11.06 11.51 -1.78
N TYR A 237 -11.41 10.28 -2.17
CA TYR A 237 -12.70 9.96 -2.75
C TYR A 237 -13.25 8.69 -2.10
N ASP A 238 -14.51 8.76 -1.69
CA ASP A 238 -15.30 7.60 -1.28
C ASP A 238 -16.62 7.63 -2.04
N ALA A 239 -17.13 6.49 -2.50
CA ALA A 239 -18.31 6.45 -3.36
C ALA A 239 -19.61 6.87 -2.65
N GLY A 240 -19.68 6.73 -1.32
CA GLY A 240 -20.83 7.15 -0.52
C GLY A 240 -20.76 8.60 -0.03
N ILE A 241 -19.58 9.21 -0.05
CA ILE A 241 -19.35 10.60 0.38
C ILE A 241 -19.18 11.54 -0.82
N GLY A 242 -18.53 11.09 -1.88
CA GLY A 242 -18.01 11.92 -2.96
C GLY A 242 -16.60 12.41 -2.67
N CYS A 243 -16.32 13.64 -3.11
CA CYS A 243 -15.01 14.23 -3.02
C CYS A 243 -14.77 14.85 -1.65
N MET A 244 -13.60 14.57 -1.05
CA MET A 244 -13.11 15.21 0.17
C MET A 244 -11.83 15.96 -0.13
N LEU A 245 -11.79 17.25 0.19
CA LEU A 245 -10.66 18.15 -0.05
C LEU A 245 -10.14 18.71 1.28
N TRP A 246 -8.84 18.96 1.38
CA TRP A 246 -8.25 19.62 2.54
C TRP A 246 -7.42 20.81 2.11
N SER A 247 -7.66 21.96 2.74
CA SER A 247 -6.91 23.20 2.49
C SER A 247 -5.95 23.61 3.63
N GLY A 248 -6.02 22.91 4.76
CA GLY A 248 -5.22 23.21 5.96
C GLY A 248 -4.38 22.02 6.42
N ASP A 249 -3.97 22.05 7.69
CA ASP A 249 -3.16 20.99 8.29
C ASP A 249 -3.88 19.64 8.25
N LEU A 250 -3.19 18.60 7.77
CA LEU A 250 -3.72 17.23 7.76
C LEU A 250 -3.55 16.64 9.16
N ILE A 251 -4.62 16.55 9.93
CA ILE A 251 -4.58 16.08 11.32
C ILE A 251 -5.32 14.75 11.45
N ASP A 252 -4.82 13.91 12.36
CA ASP A 252 -5.41 12.62 12.73
C ASP A 252 -5.42 11.58 11.60
N VAL A 253 -4.37 11.58 10.77
CA VAL A 253 -4.17 10.57 9.73
C VAL A 253 -3.66 9.27 10.34
N GLN A 254 -4.30 8.16 10.01
CA GLN A 254 -3.91 6.83 10.49
C GLN A 254 -3.77 5.87 9.31
N LYS A 255 -2.74 5.03 9.36
CA LYS A 255 -2.53 3.92 8.43
C LYS A 255 -3.24 2.69 8.97
N PHE A 256 -4.05 2.08 8.12
CA PHE A 256 -4.70 0.81 8.40
C PHE A 256 -4.02 -0.35 7.65
N SER A 257 -4.13 -1.55 8.22
CA SER A 257 -3.55 -2.78 7.65
C SER A 257 -4.43 -3.37 6.55
N THR A 258 -5.75 -3.37 6.75
CA THR A 258 -6.71 -4.11 5.91
C THR A 258 -7.53 -3.20 4.98
N ARG A 259 -8.33 -2.29 5.55
CA ARG A 259 -9.29 -1.39 4.88
C ARG A 259 -8.89 0.07 5.02
N GLY A 260 -9.72 0.99 4.52
CA GLY A 260 -9.52 2.44 4.61
C GLY A 260 -9.67 3.10 3.24
N VAL A 261 -9.61 4.43 3.24
CA VAL A 261 -9.72 5.25 2.03
C VAL A 261 -8.32 5.65 1.56
N ASP A 262 -8.14 5.73 0.25
CA ASP A 262 -6.89 6.20 -0.33
C ASP A 262 -6.84 7.73 -0.25
N LEU A 263 -5.81 8.26 0.42
CA LEU A 263 -5.55 9.69 0.56
C LEU A 263 -4.47 10.12 -0.44
N TYR A 264 -4.70 11.23 -1.13
CA TYR A 264 -3.81 11.77 -2.15
C TYR A 264 -3.24 13.10 -1.66
N ILE A 265 -1.94 13.13 -1.34
CA ILE A 265 -1.28 14.30 -0.74
C ILE A 265 -0.56 15.08 -1.83
N ARG A 266 -0.81 16.38 -1.91
CA ARG A 266 -0.17 17.27 -2.88
C ARG A 266 1.29 17.53 -2.49
N LEU A 267 2.20 17.22 -3.40
CA LEU A 267 3.64 17.40 -3.27
C LEU A 267 4.22 18.02 -4.56
N PRO A 268 5.32 18.80 -4.46
CA PRO A 268 6.02 19.24 -5.65
C PRO A 268 6.60 18.04 -6.41
N SER A 269 6.69 18.13 -7.74
CA SER A 269 7.18 17.03 -8.59
C SER A 269 8.55 16.47 -8.20
N SER A 270 9.41 17.27 -7.57
CA SER A 270 10.73 16.86 -7.08
C SER A 270 10.67 15.84 -5.92
N GLU A 271 9.60 15.83 -5.14
CA GLU A 271 9.39 14.94 -3.99
C GLU A 271 8.63 13.65 -4.38
N LEU A 272 8.06 13.65 -5.59
CA LEU A 272 7.41 12.49 -6.16
C LEU A 272 8.48 11.59 -6.79
N ASP A 273 8.42 10.29 -6.49
CA ASP A 273 9.29 9.31 -7.14
C ASP A 273 8.85 9.16 -8.60
N THR A 274 9.28 10.08 -9.44
CA THR A 274 9.25 9.87 -10.89
C THR A 274 10.20 8.69 -11.10
N GLY A 275 9.74 7.56 -11.62
CA GLY A 275 10.53 6.33 -11.82
C GLY A 275 11.74 6.46 -12.76
N LYS A 276 12.35 7.64 -12.88
CA LYS A 276 13.62 7.94 -13.53
C LYS A 276 14.73 7.03 -13.01
N HIS A 277 14.86 6.83 -11.70
CA HIS A 277 15.87 5.91 -11.16
C HIS A 277 15.64 4.46 -11.61
N THR A 278 14.41 3.97 -11.59
CA THR A 278 14.09 2.59 -12.02
C THR A 278 14.30 2.39 -13.53
N LYS A 279 13.91 3.37 -14.36
CA LYS A 279 14.17 3.33 -15.81
C LYS A 279 15.67 3.39 -16.13
N VAL A 280 16.43 4.24 -15.44
CA VAL A 280 17.89 4.34 -15.61
C VAL A 280 18.59 3.06 -15.16
N ILE A 281 18.18 2.45 -14.04
CA ILE A 281 18.73 1.18 -13.56
C ILE A 281 18.43 0.03 -14.54
N VAL A 282 17.20 -0.05 -15.07
CA VAL A 282 16.85 -1.07 -16.08
C VAL A 282 17.64 -0.87 -17.38
N ILE A 283 17.77 0.36 -17.87
CA ILE A 283 18.53 0.62 -19.11
C ILE A 283 20.02 0.29 -18.94
N THR A 284 20.62 0.71 -17.82
CA THR A 284 22.06 0.47 -17.56
C THR A 284 22.37 -1.01 -17.37
N THR A 285 21.53 -1.75 -16.64
CA THR A 285 21.68 -3.21 -16.46
C THR A 285 21.58 -3.97 -17.78
N VAL A 286 20.61 -3.64 -18.63
CA VAL A 286 20.46 -4.26 -19.96
C VAL A 286 21.68 -4.00 -20.84
N ILE A 287 22.19 -2.76 -20.88
CA ILE A 287 23.37 -2.40 -21.68
C ILE A 287 24.61 -3.17 -21.18
N SER A 288 24.82 -3.23 -19.86
CA SER A 288 25.95 -3.97 -19.29
C SER A 288 25.89 -5.48 -19.58
N GLY A 289 24.70 -6.08 -19.52
CA GLY A 289 24.51 -7.50 -19.81
C GLY A 289 24.80 -7.83 -21.28
N MET A 290 24.33 -6.98 -22.19
CA MET A 290 24.58 -7.14 -23.63
C MET A 290 26.06 -7.04 -23.98
N LEU A 291 26.81 -6.10 -23.37
CA LEU A 291 28.25 -5.96 -23.60
C LEU A 291 29.03 -7.20 -23.15
N VAL A 292 28.68 -7.78 -21.99
CA VAL A 292 29.34 -8.99 -21.48
C VAL A 292 29.10 -10.19 -22.41
N ILE A 293 27.88 -10.36 -22.92
CA ILE A 293 27.53 -11.44 -23.86
C ILE A 293 28.30 -11.29 -25.18
N ILE A 294 28.44 -10.06 -25.69
CA ILE A 294 29.22 -9.79 -26.90
C ILE A 294 30.70 -10.13 -26.69
N ILE A 295 31.28 -9.77 -25.55
CA ILE A 295 32.69 -10.09 -25.24
C ILE A 295 32.89 -11.62 -25.13
N ILE A 296 32.01 -12.33 -24.43
CA ILE A 296 32.11 -13.79 -24.27
C ILE A 296 31.97 -14.50 -25.61
N SER A 297 31.02 -14.08 -26.44
CA SER A 297 30.81 -14.66 -27.77
C SER A 297 31.99 -14.36 -28.70
N ALA A 298 32.55 -13.15 -28.68
CA ALA A 298 33.76 -12.81 -29.42
C ALA A 298 34.95 -13.67 -29.00
N LEU A 299 35.20 -13.82 -27.69
CA LEU A 299 36.29 -14.67 -27.17
C LEU A 299 36.09 -16.16 -27.55
N PHE A 300 34.85 -16.65 -27.52
CA PHE A 300 34.52 -18.01 -27.91
C PHE A 300 34.79 -18.25 -29.41
N VAL A 301 34.39 -17.31 -30.27
CA VAL A 301 34.66 -17.35 -31.72
C VAL A 301 36.16 -17.26 -31.99
N SER A 302 36.89 -16.35 -31.34
CA SER A 302 38.36 -16.24 -31.48
C SER A 302 39.08 -17.52 -31.07
N ARG A 303 38.66 -18.18 -29.98
CA ARG A 303 39.22 -19.48 -29.54
C ARG A 303 38.94 -20.59 -30.56
N ARG A 304 37.74 -20.66 -31.13
CA ARG A 304 37.41 -21.63 -32.19
C ARG A 304 38.21 -21.39 -33.47
N MET A 305 38.37 -20.13 -33.89
CA MET A 305 39.19 -19.78 -35.06
C MET A 305 40.67 -20.08 -34.85
N GLY A 306 41.19 -19.88 -33.62
CA GLY A 306 42.56 -20.26 -33.24
C GLY A 306 42.80 -21.78 -33.28
N GLN A 307 41.84 -22.57 -32.80
CA GLN A 307 41.90 -24.04 -32.86
C GLN A 307 41.83 -24.58 -34.30
N GLN A 308 41.04 -23.95 -35.19
CA GLN A 308 41.00 -24.32 -36.60
C GLN A 308 42.29 -23.92 -37.36
N ARG A 309 42.91 -22.77 -37.06
CA ARG A 309 44.22 -22.39 -37.60
C ARG A 309 45.35 -23.32 -37.15
N GLY A 310 45.30 -23.86 -35.92
CA GLY A 310 46.25 -24.87 -35.43
C GLY A 310 46.14 -26.22 -36.14
N ARG A 311 44.93 -26.62 -36.57
CA ARG A 311 44.69 -27.85 -37.32
C ARG A 311 45.24 -27.79 -38.77
N ASN A 312 45.23 -26.60 -39.39
CA ASN A 312 45.79 -26.42 -40.74
C ASN A 312 47.33 -26.40 -40.77
N LYS A 313 48.01 -25.87 -39.73
CA LYS A 313 49.48 -25.93 -39.64
C LYS A 313 50.03 -27.35 -39.41
N ARG A 314 49.27 -28.23 -38.72
CA ARG A 314 49.66 -29.62 -38.47
C ARG A 314 49.57 -30.51 -39.72
N ARG A 315 48.71 -30.17 -40.70
CA ARG A 315 48.64 -30.86 -42.00
C ARG A 315 49.83 -30.53 -42.90
N THR A 316 50.38 -29.32 -42.83
CA THR A 316 51.55 -28.91 -43.62
C THR A 316 52.87 -29.47 -43.08
N GLN A 317 53.00 -29.63 -41.75
CA GLN A 317 54.19 -30.22 -41.13
C GLN A 317 54.28 -31.76 -41.27
N ILE A 318 53.15 -32.49 -41.37
CA ILE A 318 53.19 -33.95 -41.60
C ILE A 318 53.59 -34.27 -43.05
N LYS A 319 53.27 -33.41 -44.03
CA LYS A 319 53.71 -33.60 -45.43
C LYS A 319 55.20 -33.35 -45.66
N HIS A 320 55.84 -32.49 -44.86
CA HIS A 320 57.27 -32.18 -45.01
C HIS A 320 58.22 -33.14 -44.27
N LYS A 321 57.71 -34.00 -43.38
CA LYS A 321 58.53 -34.96 -42.63
C LYS A 321 58.53 -36.40 -43.20
N PHE A 322 57.84 -36.62 -44.32
CA PHE A 322 57.72 -37.93 -44.99
C PHE A 322 58.57 -38.07 -46.28
N HIS A 323 59.47 -37.12 -46.57
CA HIS A 323 60.30 -37.15 -47.78
C HIS A 323 61.81 -37.27 -47.53
N SER A 324 62.25 -37.48 -46.29
CA SER A 324 63.65 -37.73 -45.99
C SER A 324 63.72 -38.78 -44.88
N GLU A 325 64.49 -39.85 -45.13
CA GLU A 325 64.70 -41.07 -44.33
C GLU A 325 63.81 -42.27 -44.70
N ASN A 326 64.17 -42.90 -45.83
CA ASN A 326 64.09 -44.34 -46.02
C ASN A 326 65.53 -44.87 -46.09
N ILE A 327 66.09 -45.42 -45.00
CA ILE A 327 67.22 -46.36 -45.01
C ILE A 327 67.08 -47.29 -43.81
N GLY A 328 67.08 -48.61 -44.02
CA GLY A 328 67.41 -49.59 -42.97
C GLY A 328 66.30 -50.58 -42.61
N GLU A 329 66.42 -51.77 -43.18
CA GLU A 329 65.51 -52.91 -43.24
C GLU A 329 65.37 -53.74 -41.94
N SER A 330 64.23 -54.46 -41.85
CA SER A 330 64.04 -55.78 -41.21
C SER A 330 63.46 -55.93 -39.78
N SER A 331 62.18 -56.35 -39.79
CA SER A 331 61.52 -57.40 -38.96
C SER A 331 61.16 -57.13 -37.48
N ILE A 332 59.85 -57.04 -37.19
CA ILE A 332 58.99 -58.09 -36.55
C ILE A 332 57.61 -57.45 -36.34
N GLY A 333 56.57 -58.10 -36.88
CA GLY A 333 55.20 -57.59 -36.87
C GLY A 333 54.37 -58.03 -35.66
N VAL A 334 53.32 -57.27 -35.37
CA VAL A 334 52.07 -57.77 -34.78
C VAL A 334 50.89 -57.03 -35.41
N LYS A 335 49.99 -57.80 -36.02
CA LYS A 335 48.71 -57.39 -36.62
C LYS A 335 47.69 -57.03 -35.54
N LEU A 336 46.90 -55.98 -35.76
CA LEU A 336 45.55 -55.85 -35.20
C LEU A 336 44.57 -55.87 -36.39
N GLN A 337 43.75 -56.93 -36.45
CA GLN A 337 42.78 -57.20 -37.51
C GLN A 337 41.69 -56.11 -37.57
N GLN A 338 41.46 -55.58 -38.77
CA GLN A 338 40.30 -54.75 -39.09
C GLN A 338 39.07 -55.65 -39.26
N LEU A 339 37.94 -55.27 -38.65
CA LEU A 339 36.63 -55.89 -38.82
C LEU A 339 36.14 -55.70 -40.28
N PRO A 340 35.55 -56.72 -40.92
CA PRO A 340 35.03 -56.58 -42.28
C PRO A 340 33.74 -55.75 -42.26
N LEU A 341 33.71 -54.70 -43.08
CA LEU A 341 32.51 -53.91 -43.33
C LEU A 341 31.68 -54.61 -44.42
N PHE A 342 30.53 -55.17 -44.03
CA PHE A 342 29.59 -55.76 -44.98
C PHE A 342 28.90 -54.66 -45.80
N LYS A 343 28.67 -54.92 -47.09
CA LYS A 343 27.94 -54.00 -47.95
C LYS A 343 26.45 -54.08 -47.66
N PHE A 344 25.77 -52.95 -47.79
CA PHE A 344 24.35 -52.81 -47.46
C PHE A 344 23.44 -53.81 -48.21
N GLU A 345 23.79 -54.16 -49.44
CA GLU A 345 23.05 -55.13 -50.25
C GLU A 345 23.10 -56.56 -49.66
N GLU A 346 24.24 -56.96 -49.06
CA GLU A 346 24.34 -58.27 -48.39
C GLU A 346 23.45 -58.31 -47.14
N LEU A 347 23.40 -57.21 -46.37
CA LEU A 347 22.55 -57.08 -45.20
C LEU A 347 21.05 -57.03 -45.57
N ALA A 348 20.70 -56.33 -46.65
CA ALA A 348 19.33 -56.27 -47.15
C ALA A 348 18.85 -57.65 -47.64
N THR A 349 19.71 -58.41 -48.32
CA THR A 349 19.37 -59.77 -48.77
C THR A 349 19.20 -60.72 -47.58
N ALA A 350 20.12 -60.68 -46.61
CA ALA A 350 20.07 -61.54 -45.43
C ALA A 350 18.86 -61.27 -44.52
N THR A 351 18.36 -60.04 -44.51
CA THR A 351 17.17 -59.64 -43.74
C THR A 351 15.88 -59.69 -44.56
N ASN A 352 15.93 -60.23 -45.78
CA ASN A 352 14.80 -60.30 -46.72
C ASN A 352 14.13 -58.93 -46.92
N ASN A 353 14.94 -57.92 -47.26
CA ASN A 353 14.59 -56.51 -47.37
C ASN A 353 13.94 -55.92 -46.11
N PHE A 354 14.39 -56.36 -44.93
CA PHE A 354 13.96 -55.84 -43.64
C PHE A 354 12.44 -55.95 -43.40
N HIS A 355 11.81 -57.02 -43.90
CA HIS A 355 10.38 -57.25 -43.73
C HIS A 355 10.01 -57.40 -42.24
N PRO A 356 8.99 -56.68 -41.72
CA PRO A 356 8.81 -56.43 -40.28
C PRO A 356 8.34 -57.63 -39.43
N GLU A 357 8.18 -58.82 -40.00
CA GLU A 357 7.67 -60.01 -39.27
C GLU A 357 8.73 -60.82 -38.53
N LYS A 358 9.98 -60.34 -38.45
CA LYS A 358 10.98 -60.88 -37.50
C LYS A 358 11.43 -59.81 -36.52
N LYS A 359 10.66 -59.63 -35.46
CA LYS A 359 11.09 -58.97 -34.22
C LYS A 359 11.12 -59.99 -33.09
N GLU A 360 12.30 -60.53 -32.81
CA GLU A 360 12.65 -61.28 -31.59
C GLU A 360 14.15 -61.09 -31.39
N HIS A 361 14.72 -60.91 -30.20
CA HIS A 361 14.22 -60.86 -28.83
C HIS A 361 15.25 -60.10 -27.99
#